data_AF-A0A800KK11-F1
#
_entry.id   AF-A0A800KK11-F1
#
_cell.length_a   1.000
_cell.length_b   1.000
_cell.length_c   1.000
_cell.angle_alpha   90.00
_cell.angle_beta   90.00
_cell.angle_gamma   90.00
#
_symmetry.space_group_name_H-M   'P 1'
#
loop_
_entity.id
_entity.type
_entity.pdbx_description
1 polymer ?
#
loop_
_entity_poly.entity_id
_entity_poly.type
_entity_poly.pdbx_seq_one_letter_code
_entity_poly.pdbx_strand_id
1 'polypeptide(L)'
;MVTASRAFVCVRPATYESAAEGKLLLSLFRGRLGNLENSVFALLSPDGKERLTKTGRSPGMVFKTAAQMAERLTGLAQEVGPKRTKTFRSQQLPAYPTLRLALNVAACDDRPLIVRLNPSVPSKTKKKATDLLIEVAWSDEWVGRVHYAHATAADVRALEGMKKGAAIPESGYVSLSPAPLGQGAELLGTAAERASKAQLEKLLQEAVEGHKVSAVLSSRDHVRAGKRAGVSWETVIPVTDPGRLDKDRARRRLDRDGK
;
A
#
# COMPACT_ATOMS: atom_id res chain seq x y z
N MET A 1 8.31 -19.17 -6.60
CA MET A 1 8.45 -17.95 -5.78
C MET A 1 7.13 -17.59 -5.08
N VAL A 2 6.03 -17.39 -5.82
CA VAL A 2 4.71 -16.98 -5.25
C VAL A 2 4.23 -17.88 -4.12
N THR A 3 4.36 -19.21 -4.25
CA THR A 3 3.97 -20.15 -3.18
C THR A 3 4.84 -19.99 -1.92
N ALA A 4 6.16 -19.86 -2.09
CA ALA A 4 7.10 -19.72 -0.97
C ALA A 4 6.90 -18.40 -0.20
N SER A 5 6.53 -17.31 -0.89
CA SER A 5 6.23 -16.04 -0.24
C SER A 5 4.96 -16.06 0.63
N ARG A 6 4.06 -17.05 0.46
CA ARG A 6 2.84 -17.16 1.30
C ARG A 6 3.15 -17.47 2.76
N ALA A 7 4.35 -17.94 3.09
CA ALA A 7 4.81 -18.11 4.47
C ALA A 7 5.22 -16.78 5.13
N PHE A 8 5.35 -15.71 4.36
CA PHE A 8 5.83 -14.41 4.80
C PHE A 8 4.70 -13.38 4.82
N VAL A 9 4.94 -12.26 5.47
CA VAL A 9 4.13 -11.05 5.29
C VAL A 9 4.96 -10.08 4.45
N CYS A 10 4.43 -9.73 3.28
CA CYS A 10 5.02 -8.67 2.47
C CYS A 10 4.52 -7.32 2.99
N VAL A 11 5.45 -6.48 3.44
CA VAL A 11 5.14 -5.13 3.90
C VAL A 11 5.52 -4.16 2.79
N ARG A 12 4.57 -3.33 2.36
CA ARG A 12 4.84 -2.16 1.53
C ARG A 12 5.11 -0.98 2.45
N PRO A 13 6.37 -0.57 2.66
CA PRO A 13 6.63 0.63 3.45
C PRO A 13 6.12 1.86 2.69
N ALA A 14 5.66 2.84 3.45
CA ALA A 14 5.29 4.16 2.99
C ALA A 14 6.51 5.07 2.74
N THR A 15 7.71 4.64 3.18
CA THR A 15 9.02 5.28 2.91
C THR A 15 9.03 6.79 3.20
N TYR A 16 8.86 7.64 2.18
CA TYR A 16 8.89 9.10 2.33
C TYR A 16 7.59 9.68 2.91
N GLU A 17 6.59 8.84 3.16
CA GLU A 17 5.31 9.22 3.79
C GLU A 17 5.31 8.99 5.31
N SER A 18 6.38 8.43 5.87
CA SER A 18 6.49 8.18 7.32
C SER A 18 7.94 8.33 7.78
N ALA A 19 8.20 9.32 8.64
CA ALA A 19 9.53 9.54 9.20
C ALA A 19 10.04 8.32 10.00
N ALA A 20 9.15 7.63 10.72
CA ALA A 20 9.48 6.45 11.49
C ALA A 20 9.90 5.27 10.57
N GLU A 21 9.13 5.03 9.51
CA GLU A 21 9.48 4.00 8.53
C GLU A 21 10.71 4.37 7.73
N GLY A 22 10.87 5.63 7.31
CA GLY A 22 12.07 6.12 6.65
C GLY A 22 13.33 5.87 7.48
N LYS A 23 13.29 6.10 8.80
CA LYS A 23 14.39 5.79 9.71
C LYS A 23 14.69 4.28 9.78
N LEU A 24 13.65 3.44 9.81
CA LEU A 24 13.80 1.98 9.78
C LEU A 24 14.43 1.52 8.46
N LEU A 25 13.91 1.97 7.32
CA LEU A 25 14.46 1.59 6.02
C LEU A 25 15.92 2.02 5.87
N LEU A 26 16.27 3.22 6.33
CA LEU A 26 17.64 3.72 6.36
C LEU A 26 18.57 2.90 7.27
N SER A 27 18.05 2.26 8.34
CA SER A 27 18.85 1.36 9.18
C SER A 27 19.07 0.00 8.52
N LEU A 28 18.12 -0.45 7.70
CA LEU A 28 18.20 -1.71 6.98
C LEU A 28 19.14 -1.65 5.77
N PHE A 29 19.05 -0.57 4.99
CA PHE A 29 19.87 -0.36 3.81
C PHE A 29 20.17 1.13 3.61
N ARG A 30 21.44 1.44 3.31
CA ARG A 30 21.88 2.78 2.96
C ARG A 30 22.43 2.76 1.55
N GLY A 31 22.05 3.75 0.76
CA GLY A 31 22.64 3.97 -0.55
C GLY A 31 24.13 4.30 -0.46
N ARG A 32 24.79 4.41 -1.62
CA ARG A 32 26.22 4.78 -1.70
C ARG A 32 26.54 6.10 -0.98
N LEU A 33 25.58 7.02 -0.95
CA LEU A 33 25.71 8.34 -0.32
C LEU A 33 25.24 8.35 1.14
N GLY A 34 24.94 7.19 1.73
CA GLY A 34 24.42 7.11 3.10
C GLY A 34 22.96 7.52 3.26
N ASN A 35 22.26 7.85 2.16
CA ASN A 35 20.89 8.35 2.15
C ASN A 35 19.84 7.23 2.13
N LEU A 36 18.60 7.62 2.44
CA LEU A 36 17.42 6.78 2.33
C LEU A 36 17.09 6.55 0.86
N GLU A 37 16.98 5.29 0.48
CA GLU A 37 16.65 4.89 -0.88
C GLU A 37 15.13 4.73 -1.05
N ASN A 38 14.64 4.99 -2.25
CA ASN A 38 13.22 4.86 -2.58
C ASN A 38 12.70 3.40 -2.54
N SER A 39 13.61 2.43 -2.49
CA SER A 39 13.34 1.00 -2.51
C SER A 39 14.34 0.28 -1.63
N VAL A 40 13.83 -0.57 -0.74
CA VAL A 40 14.62 -1.42 0.14
C VAL A 40 14.02 -2.82 0.14
N PHE A 41 14.89 -3.81 0.00
CA PHE A 41 14.57 -5.22 0.11
C PHE A 41 15.31 -5.80 1.31
N ALA A 42 14.56 -6.45 2.20
CA ALA A 42 15.06 -7.14 3.37
C ALA A 42 14.14 -8.32 3.72
N LEU A 43 14.71 -9.41 4.22
CA LEU A 43 13.97 -10.45 4.92
C LEU A 43 14.28 -10.33 6.41
N LEU A 44 13.24 -10.19 7.22
CA LEU A 44 13.35 -9.98 8.66
C LEU A 44 12.78 -11.16 9.44
N SER A 45 13.29 -11.37 10.65
CA SER A 45 12.69 -12.28 11.64
C SER A 45 11.24 -11.87 11.93
N PRO A 46 10.39 -12.79 12.45
CA PRO A 46 8.99 -12.49 12.74
C PRO A 46 8.75 -11.32 13.70
N ASP A 47 9.72 -10.99 14.55
CA ASP A 47 9.67 -9.83 15.45
C ASP A 47 10.19 -8.54 14.81
N GLY A 48 10.64 -8.59 13.55
CA GLY A 48 11.15 -7.46 12.77
C GLY A 48 12.52 -6.95 13.20
N LYS A 49 13.22 -7.64 14.11
CA LYS A 49 14.46 -7.13 14.73
C LYS A 49 15.72 -7.59 14.01
N GLU A 50 15.73 -8.80 13.48
CA GLU A 50 16.91 -9.42 12.87
C GLU A 50 16.78 -9.50 11.36
N ARG A 51 17.90 -9.28 10.66
CA ARG A 51 18.00 -9.47 9.21
C ARG A 51 18.36 -10.91 8.92
N LEU A 52 17.48 -11.63 8.22
CA LEU A 52 17.67 -13.04 7.84
C LEU A 52 18.53 -13.22 6.59
N THR A 53 18.74 -12.14 5.83
CA THR A 53 19.58 -12.07 4.64
C THR A 53 20.30 -10.73 4.53
N LYS A 54 21.22 -10.62 3.56
CA LYS A 54 21.68 -9.32 3.09
C LYS A 54 20.50 -8.45 2.62
N THR A 55 20.67 -7.14 2.70
CA THR A 55 19.69 -6.15 2.22
C THR A 55 20.17 -5.53 0.91
N GLY A 56 19.23 -4.95 0.17
CA GLY A 56 19.51 -4.28 -1.09
C GLY A 56 18.35 -3.39 -1.52
N ARG A 57 18.37 -2.92 -2.77
CA ARG A 57 17.23 -2.17 -3.35
C ARG A 57 16.20 -3.06 -4.04
N SER A 58 16.56 -4.32 -4.29
CA SER A 58 15.67 -5.30 -4.92
C SER A 58 16.11 -6.73 -4.55
N PRO A 59 15.24 -7.73 -4.73
CA PRO A 59 15.63 -9.14 -4.56
C PRO A 59 16.84 -9.54 -5.40
N GLY A 60 16.99 -8.97 -6.61
CA GLY A 60 18.12 -9.25 -7.51
C GLY A 60 19.48 -8.76 -7.00
N MET A 61 19.51 -7.87 -6.01
CA MET A 61 20.76 -7.50 -5.32
C MET A 61 21.17 -8.50 -4.23
N VAL A 62 20.25 -9.35 -3.80
CA VAL A 62 20.47 -10.33 -2.71
C VAL A 62 20.57 -11.75 -3.27
N PHE A 63 19.75 -12.08 -4.26
CA PHE A 63 19.66 -13.39 -4.88
C PHE A 63 20.00 -13.28 -6.36
N LYS A 64 20.81 -14.23 -6.85
CA LYS A 64 21.19 -14.29 -8.26
C LYS A 64 20.03 -14.71 -9.16
N THR A 65 19.16 -15.58 -8.65
CA THR A 65 18.03 -16.14 -9.40
C THR A 65 16.76 -16.24 -8.55
N ALA A 66 15.61 -16.29 -9.23
CA ALA A 66 14.32 -16.51 -8.57
C ALA A 66 14.24 -17.88 -7.86
N ALA A 67 14.92 -18.90 -8.40
CA ALA A 67 14.99 -20.24 -7.80
C ALA A 67 15.74 -20.19 -6.46
N GLN A 68 16.91 -19.53 -6.43
CA GLN A 68 17.70 -19.35 -5.20
C GLN A 68 16.91 -18.60 -4.13
N MET A 69 16.17 -17.56 -4.52
CA MET A 69 15.29 -16.84 -3.60
C MET A 69 14.20 -17.76 -3.04
N ALA A 70 13.53 -18.53 -3.91
CA ALA A 70 12.45 -19.42 -3.48
C ALA A 70 12.95 -20.50 -2.52
N GLU A 71 14.11 -21.11 -2.79
CA GLU A 71 14.76 -22.08 -1.90
C GLU A 71 15.07 -21.46 -0.53
N ARG A 72 15.65 -20.25 -0.50
CA ARG A 72 15.94 -19.58 0.77
C ARG A 72 14.67 -19.24 1.56
N LEU A 73 13.62 -18.78 0.89
CA LEU A 73 12.33 -18.51 1.55
C LEU A 73 11.73 -19.78 2.16
N THR A 74 11.78 -20.91 1.44
CA THR A 74 11.29 -22.20 1.95
C THR A 74 12.11 -22.64 3.17
N GLY A 75 13.44 -22.56 3.11
CA GLY A 75 14.32 -22.90 4.24
C GLY A 75 14.04 -22.04 5.47
N LEU A 76 13.94 -20.71 5.30
CA LEU A 76 13.59 -19.80 6.38
C LEU A 76 12.23 -20.10 7.02
N ALA A 77 11.22 -20.45 6.21
CA ALA A 77 9.91 -20.81 6.72
C ALA A 77 9.94 -22.09 7.58
N GLN A 78 10.80 -23.05 7.22
CA GLN A 78 11.03 -24.27 8.00
C GLN A 78 11.79 -23.99 9.30
N GLU A 79 12.85 -23.16 9.24
CA GLU A 79 13.68 -22.77 10.38
C GLU A 79 12.85 -22.05 11.48
N VAL A 80 11.95 -21.14 11.07
CA VAL A 80 11.16 -20.31 11.99
C VAL A 80 9.90 -21.02 12.51
N GLY A 81 9.33 -21.94 11.71
CA GLY A 81 8.14 -22.71 12.04
C GLY A 81 6.80 -21.95 11.93
N PRO A 82 5.66 -22.66 11.79
CA PRO A 82 4.36 -22.08 11.46
C PRO A 82 3.64 -21.37 12.63
N LYS A 83 4.11 -21.55 13.88
CA LYS A 83 3.33 -21.19 15.08
C LYS A 83 3.27 -19.68 15.38
N ARG A 84 4.11 -18.84 14.77
CA ARG A 84 4.18 -17.38 15.08
C ARG A 84 3.42 -16.48 14.10
N THR A 85 2.95 -16.97 12.95
CA THR A 85 2.50 -16.12 11.83
C THR A 85 1.00 -15.81 11.82
N LYS A 86 0.13 -16.71 12.30
CA LYS A 86 -1.33 -16.48 12.29
C LYS A 86 -1.77 -15.31 13.17
N THR A 87 -1.15 -15.12 14.34
CA THR A 87 -1.53 -14.06 15.29
C THR A 87 -1.22 -12.67 14.74
N PHE A 88 -0.12 -12.49 14.02
CA PHE A 88 0.25 -11.18 13.44
C PHE A 88 -0.73 -10.76 12.34
N ARG A 89 -1.11 -11.71 11.48
CA ARG A 89 -2.10 -11.53 10.40
C ARG A 89 -3.53 -11.30 10.90
N SER A 90 -3.80 -11.14 12.19
CA SER A 90 -5.18 -10.88 12.65
C SER A 90 -5.27 -9.68 13.60
N GLN A 91 -4.19 -8.92 13.77
CA GLN A 91 -4.14 -7.84 14.76
C GLN A 91 -4.77 -6.55 14.27
N GLN A 92 -4.54 -6.18 13.01
CA GLN A 92 -4.97 -4.89 12.46
C GLN A 92 -5.27 -5.01 10.97
N LEU A 93 -6.14 -4.13 10.47
CA LEU A 93 -6.34 -3.95 9.04
C LEU A 93 -5.06 -3.36 8.43
N PRO A 94 -4.54 -3.88 7.30
CA PRO A 94 -3.36 -3.32 6.64
C PRO A 94 -3.73 -2.03 5.87
N ALA A 95 -4.19 -1.02 6.60
CA ALA A 95 -4.70 0.24 6.07
C ALA A 95 -3.60 1.31 6.02
N TYR A 96 -3.63 2.13 4.96
CA TYR A 96 -2.75 3.30 4.88
C TYR A 96 -3.23 4.41 5.83
N PRO A 97 -2.30 5.27 6.30
CA PRO A 97 -2.61 6.35 7.23
C PRO A 97 -3.64 7.38 6.74
N THR A 98 -3.73 7.61 5.43
CA THR A 98 -4.65 8.60 4.85
C THR A 98 -5.32 8.06 3.59
N LEU A 99 -6.55 8.53 3.32
CA LEU A 99 -7.27 8.22 2.08
C LEU A 99 -6.48 8.66 0.84
N ARG A 100 -5.84 9.83 0.88
CA ARG A 100 -5.00 10.36 -0.21
C ARG A 100 -3.88 9.39 -0.57
N LEU A 101 -3.13 8.92 0.44
CA LEU A 101 -2.03 7.99 0.22
C LEU A 101 -2.54 6.63 -0.26
N ALA A 102 -3.62 6.12 0.33
CA ALA A 102 -4.24 4.87 -0.10
C ALA A 102 -4.65 4.92 -1.57
N LEU A 103 -5.30 6.00 -2.02
CA LEU A 103 -5.70 6.17 -3.42
C LEU A 103 -4.50 6.21 -4.37
N ASN A 104 -3.45 6.95 -4.01
CA ASN A 104 -2.25 7.03 -4.82
C ASN A 104 -1.58 5.66 -4.96
N VAL A 105 -1.41 4.94 -3.83
CA VAL A 105 -0.80 3.61 -3.85
C VAL A 105 -1.67 2.61 -4.59
N ALA A 106 -2.98 2.63 -4.39
CA ALA A 106 -3.90 1.73 -5.07
C ALA A 106 -3.93 1.96 -6.58
N ALA A 107 -3.86 3.22 -7.03
CA ALA A 107 -3.69 3.53 -8.44
C ALA A 107 -2.32 3.09 -8.99
N CYS A 108 -1.23 3.21 -8.22
CA CYS A 108 0.10 2.77 -8.65
C CYS A 108 0.22 1.25 -8.79
N ASP A 109 -0.52 0.50 -7.97
CA ASP A 109 -0.51 -0.96 -7.94
C ASP A 109 -1.61 -1.58 -8.83
N ASP A 110 -2.45 -0.75 -9.48
CA ASP A 110 -3.66 -1.14 -10.21
C ASP A 110 -4.56 -2.08 -9.39
N ARG A 111 -4.88 -1.68 -8.16
CA ARG A 111 -5.74 -2.41 -7.24
C ARG A 111 -6.93 -1.56 -6.79
N PRO A 112 -8.10 -2.18 -6.52
CA PRO A 112 -9.17 -1.47 -5.85
C PRO A 112 -8.81 -1.13 -4.40
N LEU A 113 -9.54 -0.16 -3.85
CA LEU A 113 -9.40 0.32 -2.49
C LEU A 113 -10.69 0.08 -1.70
N ILE A 114 -10.58 -0.57 -0.55
CA ILE A 114 -11.66 -0.70 0.42
C ILE A 114 -11.45 0.34 1.51
N VAL A 115 -12.45 1.20 1.72
CA VAL A 115 -12.42 2.23 2.77
C VAL A 115 -13.42 1.86 3.85
N ARG A 116 -12.94 1.73 5.08
CA ARG A 116 -13.80 1.68 6.25
C ARG A 116 -14.18 3.10 6.66
N LEU A 117 -15.47 3.37 6.70
CA LEU A 117 -16.03 4.66 7.03
C LEU A 117 -16.12 4.82 8.54
N ASN A 118 -15.39 5.81 9.05
CA ASN A 118 -15.49 6.24 10.42
C ASN A 118 -16.69 7.19 10.57
N PRO A 119 -17.54 6.99 11.58
CA PRO A 119 -18.61 7.94 11.85
C PRO A 119 -18.01 9.30 12.20
N SER A 120 -18.58 10.36 11.62
CA SER A 120 -18.16 11.76 11.87
C SER A 120 -18.29 12.17 13.34
N VAL A 121 -19.13 11.47 14.12
CA VAL A 121 -19.30 11.65 15.57
C VAL A 121 -18.93 10.34 16.29
N PRO A 122 -17.94 10.34 17.21
CA PRO A 122 -17.58 9.15 17.97
C PRO A 122 -18.75 8.70 18.87
N SER A 123 -19.21 7.46 18.69
CA SER A 123 -20.19 6.86 19.61
C SER A 123 -19.60 6.70 21.01
N LYS A 124 -20.36 7.10 22.04
CA LYS A 124 -20.00 6.93 23.46
C LYS A 124 -19.96 5.46 23.90
N THR A 125 -20.50 4.54 23.08
CA THR A 125 -20.55 3.11 23.39
C THR A 125 -19.47 2.37 22.62
N LYS A 126 -18.24 2.32 23.15
CA LYS A 126 -17.15 1.49 22.62
C LYS A 126 -17.36 0.01 22.95
N LYS A 127 -18.40 -0.64 22.40
CA LYS A 127 -18.34 -2.10 22.28
C LYS A 127 -17.29 -2.40 21.21
N LYS A 128 -16.21 -3.10 21.59
CA LYS A 128 -15.24 -3.66 20.64
C LYS A 128 -15.99 -4.68 19.78
N ALA A 129 -16.61 -4.23 18.69
CA ALA A 129 -17.08 -5.13 17.67
C ALA A 129 -15.85 -5.77 17.02
N THR A 130 -15.86 -7.09 16.89
CA THR A 130 -14.86 -7.80 16.09
C THR A 130 -14.99 -7.30 14.65
N ASP A 131 -13.93 -6.70 14.14
CA ASP A 131 -13.90 -6.22 12.77
C ASP A 131 -13.60 -7.39 11.83
N LEU A 132 -14.66 -7.98 11.28
CA LEU A 132 -14.58 -9.10 10.34
C LEU A 132 -13.78 -8.75 9.09
N LEU A 133 -13.63 -7.47 8.74
CA LEU A 133 -12.80 -7.06 7.60
C LEU A 133 -11.33 -7.41 7.82
N ILE A 134 -10.84 -7.39 9.08
CA ILE A 134 -9.48 -7.80 9.40
C ILE A 134 -9.30 -9.28 9.05
N GLU A 135 -10.23 -10.14 9.47
CA GLU A 135 -10.16 -11.57 9.16
C GLU A 135 -10.20 -11.83 7.64
N VAL A 136 -11.10 -11.15 6.92
CA VAL A 136 -11.21 -11.26 5.46
C VAL A 136 -9.92 -10.79 4.79
N ALA A 137 -9.40 -9.61 5.15
CA ALA A 137 -8.22 -9.00 4.53
C ALA A 137 -6.96 -9.88 4.62
N TRP A 138 -6.87 -10.70 5.65
CA TRP A 138 -5.73 -11.58 5.90
C TRP A 138 -5.98 -13.05 5.53
N SER A 139 -7.16 -13.36 5.00
CA SER A 139 -7.45 -14.66 4.45
C SER A 139 -6.55 -14.99 3.26
N ASP A 140 -6.36 -16.28 3.00
CA ASP A 140 -5.55 -16.78 1.90
C ASP A 140 -6.05 -16.32 0.52
N GLU A 141 -7.34 -16.01 0.40
CA GLU A 141 -7.91 -15.53 -0.85
C GLU A 141 -7.62 -14.04 -1.05
N TRP A 142 -7.78 -13.21 -0.01
CA TRP A 142 -7.80 -11.76 -0.17
C TRP A 142 -6.48 -11.05 0.11
N VAL A 143 -5.54 -11.70 0.80
CA VAL A 143 -4.27 -11.06 1.18
C VAL A 143 -3.55 -10.45 -0.03
N GLY A 144 -3.38 -9.13 -0.01
CA GLY A 144 -2.69 -8.36 -1.06
C GLY A 144 -3.47 -8.16 -2.37
N ARG A 145 -4.76 -8.55 -2.46
CA ARG A 145 -5.58 -8.32 -3.66
C ARG A 145 -6.22 -6.95 -3.73
N VAL A 146 -6.45 -6.32 -2.58
CA VAL A 146 -7.04 -4.98 -2.45
C VAL A 146 -6.24 -4.17 -1.42
N HIS A 147 -6.34 -2.86 -1.49
CA HIS A 147 -5.77 -1.96 -0.47
C HIS A 147 -6.85 -1.50 0.51
N TYR A 148 -6.43 -0.97 1.66
CA TYR A 148 -7.35 -0.53 2.72
C TYR A 148 -7.04 0.88 3.20
N ALA A 149 -8.08 1.61 3.62
CA ALA A 149 -7.96 2.90 4.28
C ALA A 149 -9.09 3.13 5.29
N HIS A 150 -8.91 4.15 6.11
CA HIS A 150 -9.98 4.73 6.91
C HIS A 150 -10.27 6.16 6.43
N ALA A 151 -11.54 6.53 6.37
CA ALA A 151 -11.97 7.90 6.03
C ALA A 151 -13.38 8.18 6.56
N THR A 152 -13.84 9.42 6.48
CA THR A 152 -15.27 9.75 6.69
C THR A 152 -16.04 9.64 5.37
N ALA A 153 -17.37 9.59 5.45
CA ALA A 153 -18.22 9.65 4.26
C ALA A 153 -18.05 10.99 3.51
N ALA A 154 -17.77 12.08 4.23
CA ALA A 154 -17.48 13.38 3.63
C ALA A 154 -16.19 13.36 2.79
N ASP A 155 -15.12 12.75 3.30
CA ASP A 155 -13.86 12.61 2.56
C ASP A 155 -14.06 11.85 1.25
N VAL A 156 -14.83 10.76 1.29
CA VAL A 156 -15.12 9.95 0.08
C VAL A 156 -15.98 10.73 -0.91
N ARG A 157 -16.99 11.48 -0.45
CA ARG A 157 -17.82 12.32 -1.33
C ARG A 157 -17.04 13.45 -2.00
N ALA A 158 -15.97 13.93 -1.37
CA ALA A 158 -15.13 14.99 -1.90
C ALA A 158 -14.14 14.53 -2.98
N LEU A 159 -14.02 13.22 -3.23
CA LEU A 159 -13.13 12.70 -4.26
C LEU A 159 -13.61 13.08 -5.66
N GLU A 160 -12.65 13.43 -6.52
CA GLU A 160 -12.92 13.59 -7.95
C GLU A 160 -13.39 12.27 -8.56
N GLY A 161 -14.32 12.34 -9.52
CA GLY A 161 -14.94 11.15 -10.14
C GLY A 161 -16.17 10.60 -9.39
N MET A 162 -16.43 11.06 -8.18
CA MET A 162 -17.62 10.65 -7.43
C MET A 162 -18.87 11.31 -7.99
N LYS A 163 -19.87 10.48 -8.35
CA LYS A 163 -21.14 10.96 -8.87
C LYS A 163 -21.88 11.77 -7.79
N LYS A 164 -22.40 12.94 -8.18
CA LYS A 164 -23.30 13.72 -7.31
C LYS A 164 -24.50 12.84 -6.92
N GLY A 165 -24.80 12.78 -5.62
CA GLY A 165 -25.87 11.94 -5.08
C GLY A 165 -25.53 10.45 -4.94
N ALA A 166 -24.26 10.04 -5.09
CA ALA A 166 -23.85 8.68 -4.79
C ALA A 166 -24.24 8.28 -3.35
N ALA A 167 -24.92 7.14 -3.22
CA ALA A 167 -25.42 6.62 -1.96
C ALA A 167 -24.28 6.03 -1.10
N ILE A 168 -23.48 6.93 -0.52
CA ILE A 168 -22.41 6.59 0.42
C ILE A 168 -23.01 6.62 1.82
N PRO A 169 -22.94 5.53 2.60
CA PRO A 169 -23.46 5.51 3.96
C PRO A 169 -22.57 6.35 4.89
N GLU A 170 -23.08 6.79 6.04
CA GLU A 170 -22.28 7.53 7.05
C GLU A 170 -21.32 6.63 7.85
N SER A 171 -21.60 5.33 7.90
CA SER A 171 -20.73 4.31 8.48
C SER A 171 -20.77 3.02 7.65
N GLY A 172 -19.76 2.17 7.82
CA GLY A 172 -19.63 0.90 7.10
C GLY A 172 -18.42 0.88 6.18
N TYR A 173 -18.60 0.36 4.98
CA TYR A 173 -17.50 0.11 4.05
C TYR A 173 -17.89 0.56 2.64
N VAL A 174 -16.91 1.06 1.90
CA VAL A 174 -17.06 1.38 0.48
C VAL A 174 -15.92 0.76 -0.30
N SER A 175 -16.21 0.27 -1.50
CA SER A 175 -15.19 -0.15 -2.47
C SER A 175 -15.06 0.90 -3.56
N LEU A 176 -13.81 1.25 -3.87
CA LEU A 176 -13.45 2.31 -4.79
C LEU A 176 -12.54 1.75 -5.89
N SER A 177 -12.76 2.18 -7.13
CA SER A 177 -11.80 2.06 -8.23
C SER A 177 -10.98 3.34 -8.29
N PRO A 178 -9.69 3.35 -7.91
CA PRO A 178 -8.85 4.54 -8.05
C PRO A 178 -8.77 5.00 -9.50
N ALA A 179 -8.81 6.31 -9.71
CA ALA A 179 -8.52 6.91 -11.00
C ALA A 179 -6.99 6.91 -11.27
N PRO A 180 -6.55 6.99 -12.54
CA PRO A 180 -5.13 7.12 -12.87
C PRO A 180 -4.45 8.23 -12.08
N LEU A 181 -3.19 8.00 -11.70
CA LEU A 181 -2.38 8.94 -10.89
C LEU A 181 -2.96 9.25 -9.50
N GLY A 182 -3.97 8.49 -9.05
CA GLY A 182 -4.59 8.63 -7.72
C GLY A 182 -5.31 9.96 -7.50
N GLN A 183 -5.79 10.61 -8.57
CA GLN A 183 -6.45 11.92 -8.50
C GLN A 183 -7.92 11.85 -8.05
N GLY A 184 -8.50 10.65 -8.01
CA GLY A 184 -9.91 10.47 -7.66
C GLY A 184 -10.27 8.99 -7.60
N ALA A 185 -11.57 8.71 -7.56
CA ALA A 185 -12.08 7.35 -7.61
C ALA A 185 -13.53 7.29 -8.12
N GLU A 186 -13.90 6.10 -8.60
CA GLU A 186 -15.29 5.72 -8.85
C GLU A 186 -15.77 4.79 -7.72
N LEU A 187 -17.01 4.98 -7.25
CA LEU A 187 -17.66 4.07 -6.31
C LEU A 187 -18.05 2.77 -7.01
N LEU A 188 -17.60 1.63 -6.48
CA LEU A 188 -17.95 0.30 -6.97
C LEU A 188 -19.07 -0.36 -6.16
N GLY A 189 -19.07 -0.16 -4.85
CA GLY A 189 -20.05 -0.79 -3.96
C GLY A 189 -19.95 -0.31 -2.52
N THR A 190 -20.93 -0.71 -1.71
CA THR A 190 -21.00 -0.38 -0.28
C THR A 190 -21.43 -1.58 0.55
N ALA A 191 -21.04 -1.60 1.82
CA ALA A 191 -21.53 -2.57 2.80
C ALA A 191 -21.79 -1.89 4.14
N ALA A 192 -22.78 -2.40 4.87
CA ALA A 192 -23.15 -1.86 6.19
C ALA A 192 -22.06 -2.09 7.24
N GLU A 193 -22.06 -1.29 8.30
CA GLU A 193 -21.12 -1.41 9.43
C GLU A 193 -21.10 -2.80 10.08
N ARG A 194 -22.26 -3.47 10.13
CA ARG A 194 -22.42 -4.83 10.66
C ARG A 194 -22.53 -5.89 9.56
N ALA A 195 -21.89 -5.64 8.41
CA ALA A 195 -21.84 -6.61 7.33
C ALA A 195 -21.26 -7.95 7.81
N SER A 196 -21.85 -9.04 7.37
CA SER A 196 -21.33 -10.39 7.62
C SER A 196 -20.03 -10.61 6.82
N LYS A 197 -19.27 -11.64 7.19
CA LYS A 197 -18.07 -12.05 6.46
C LYS A 197 -18.34 -12.25 4.95
N ALA A 198 -19.42 -12.95 4.62
CA ALA A 198 -19.81 -13.19 3.24
C ALA A 198 -20.17 -11.90 2.47
N GLN A 199 -20.78 -10.92 3.14
CA GLN A 199 -21.05 -9.61 2.53
C GLN A 199 -19.77 -8.82 2.28
N LEU A 200 -18.79 -8.90 3.17
CA LEU A 200 -17.48 -8.27 2.97
C LEU A 200 -16.69 -8.96 1.85
N GLU A 201 -16.66 -10.28 1.81
CA GLU A 201 -16.03 -11.04 0.72
C GLU A 201 -16.66 -10.71 -0.64
N LYS A 202 -18.00 -10.59 -0.68
CA LYS A 202 -18.71 -10.13 -1.87
C LYS A 202 -18.30 -8.71 -2.28
N LEU A 203 -18.23 -7.77 -1.32
CA LEU A 203 -17.78 -6.39 -1.60
C LEU A 203 -16.38 -6.36 -2.21
N LEU A 204 -15.45 -7.18 -1.68
CA LEU A 204 -14.08 -7.28 -2.19
C LEU A 204 -14.04 -7.90 -3.60
N GLN A 205 -14.88 -8.92 -3.85
CA GLN A 205 -15.00 -9.54 -5.17
C GLN A 205 -15.51 -8.56 -6.21
N GLU A 206 -16.62 -7.87 -5.93
CA GLU A 206 -17.17 -6.84 -6.81
C GLU A 206 -16.16 -5.69 -7.02
N ALA A 207 -15.35 -5.37 -6.00
CA ALA A 207 -14.30 -4.37 -6.13
C ALA A 207 -13.21 -4.79 -7.12
N VAL A 208 -12.77 -6.06 -7.08
CA VAL A 208 -11.76 -6.59 -8.00
C VAL A 208 -12.32 -6.69 -9.42
N GLU A 209 -13.55 -7.17 -9.58
CA GLU A 209 -14.21 -7.29 -10.89
C GLU A 209 -14.54 -5.94 -11.53
N GLY A 210 -14.94 -4.97 -10.71
CA GLY A 210 -15.31 -3.62 -11.17
C GLY A 210 -14.13 -2.67 -11.38
N HIS A 211 -12.93 -3.00 -10.89
CA HIS A 211 -11.76 -2.13 -11.01
C HIS A 211 -11.20 -2.10 -12.44
N LYS A 212 -11.01 -0.89 -12.96
CA LYS A 212 -10.38 -0.66 -14.27
C LYS A 212 -8.87 -0.65 -14.13
N VAL A 213 -8.22 -1.72 -14.59
CA VAL A 213 -6.75 -1.82 -14.64
C VAL A 213 -6.18 -0.91 -15.72
N SER A 214 -5.10 -0.19 -15.40
CA SER A 214 -4.43 0.70 -16.35
C SER A 214 -3.82 -0.08 -17.52
N ALA A 215 -3.96 0.45 -18.75
CA ALA A 215 -3.25 -0.08 -19.91
C ALA A 215 -1.74 0.28 -19.91
N VAL A 216 -1.31 1.20 -19.03
CA VAL A 216 0.06 1.70 -18.96
C VAL A 216 0.86 0.93 -17.91
N LEU A 217 1.65 -0.04 -18.36
CA LEU A 217 2.49 -0.88 -17.48
C LEU A 217 3.90 -0.30 -17.23
N SER A 218 4.24 0.81 -17.89
CA SER A 218 5.59 1.39 -17.88
C SER A 218 5.68 2.56 -16.90
N SER A 219 6.59 2.44 -15.92
CA SER A 219 6.90 3.51 -14.97
C SER A 219 7.32 4.82 -15.65
N ARG A 220 8.05 4.74 -16.78
CA ARG A 220 8.47 5.94 -17.53
C ARG A 220 7.28 6.67 -18.14
N ASP A 221 6.32 5.92 -18.68
CA ASP A 221 5.13 6.49 -19.31
C ASP A 221 4.15 7.01 -18.27
N HIS A 222 4.03 6.33 -17.13
CA HIS A 222 3.31 6.83 -15.97
C HIS A 222 3.84 8.20 -15.50
N VAL A 223 5.16 8.33 -15.31
CA VAL A 223 5.80 9.60 -14.92
C VAL A 223 5.58 10.69 -15.98
N ARG A 224 5.68 10.34 -17.27
CA ARG A 224 5.41 11.28 -18.37
C ARG A 224 3.95 11.73 -18.41
N ALA A 225 3.01 10.82 -18.17
CA ALA A 225 1.59 11.14 -18.09
C ALA A 225 1.30 12.10 -16.93
N GLY A 226 1.82 11.82 -15.74
CA GLY A 226 1.70 12.72 -14.58
C GLY A 226 2.25 14.12 -14.86
N LYS A 227 3.45 14.21 -15.46
CA LYS A 227 4.04 15.51 -15.85
C LYS A 227 3.19 16.28 -16.85
N ARG A 228 2.61 15.60 -17.87
CA ARG A 228 1.72 16.24 -18.85
C ARG A 228 0.41 16.70 -18.23
N ALA A 229 -0.11 15.96 -17.26
CA ALA A 229 -1.31 16.31 -16.51
C ALA A 229 -1.06 17.38 -15.43
N GLY A 230 0.18 17.86 -15.24
CA GLY A 230 0.51 18.82 -14.19
C GLY A 230 0.41 18.24 -12.77
N VAL A 231 0.30 16.92 -12.63
CA VAL A 231 0.14 16.25 -11.34
C VAL A 231 1.51 16.13 -10.66
N SER A 232 1.58 16.58 -9.42
CA SER A 232 2.75 16.43 -8.56
C SER A 232 2.37 15.84 -7.21
N TRP A 233 3.27 15.03 -6.64
CA TRP A 233 3.11 14.48 -5.31
C TRP A 233 4.15 15.09 -4.36
N GLU A 234 3.68 15.61 -3.23
CA GLU A 234 4.52 16.04 -2.13
C GLU A 234 4.52 14.98 -1.03
N THR A 235 5.72 14.59 -0.62
CA THR A 235 5.98 13.57 0.40
C THR A 235 6.10 14.20 1.79
N VAL A 236 5.84 13.42 2.84
CA VAL A 236 5.90 13.88 4.24
C VAL A 236 7.34 14.21 4.69
N ILE A 237 8.33 13.47 4.19
CA ILE A 237 9.75 13.76 4.39
C ILE A 237 10.46 13.98 3.04
N PRO A 238 11.60 14.72 3.00
CA PRO A 238 12.30 15.00 1.75
C PRO A 238 12.74 13.74 1.00
N VAL A 239 12.51 13.72 -0.32
CA VAL A 239 13.01 12.68 -1.21
C VAL A 239 14.53 12.80 -1.35
N THR A 240 15.26 11.78 -0.92
CA THR A 240 16.73 11.73 -0.96
C THR A 240 17.29 10.82 -2.06
N ASP A 241 16.41 10.05 -2.72
CA ASP A 241 16.70 9.29 -3.95
C ASP A 241 15.67 9.63 -5.05
N PRO A 242 15.88 10.74 -5.77
CA PRO A 242 14.94 11.22 -6.80
C PRO A 242 14.92 10.38 -8.09
N GLY A 243 15.66 9.27 -8.17
CA GLY A 243 15.85 8.52 -9.40
C GLY A 243 16.58 9.31 -10.51
N ARG A 244 16.73 8.73 -11.71
CA ARG A 244 17.47 9.39 -12.81
C ARG A 244 16.76 10.63 -13.38
N LEU A 245 15.43 10.66 -13.39
CA LEU A 245 14.66 11.69 -14.09
C LEU A 245 14.53 13.01 -13.31
N ASP A 246 14.60 12.99 -11.98
CA ASP A 246 14.63 14.22 -11.17
C ASP A 246 16.06 14.71 -10.86
N LYS A 247 17.10 13.88 -11.08
CA LYS A 247 18.50 14.37 -11.06
C LYS A 247 18.73 15.46 -12.12
N ASP A 248 18.09 15.33 -13.28
CA ASP A 248 18.13 16.36 -14.32
C ASP A 248 17.39 17.64 -13.89
N ARG A 249 16.33 17.51 -13.09
CA ARG A 249 15.58 18.64 -12.53
C ARG A 249 16.37 19.36 -11.43
N ALA A 250 17.02 18.58 -10.55
CA ALA A 250 17.91 19.10 -9.51
C ALA A 250 19.10 19.85 -10.13
N ARG A 251 19.72 19.31 -11.19
CA ARG A 251 20.75 20.01 -11.97
C ARG A 251 20.24 21.32 -12.55
N ARG A 252 19.10 21.31 -13.25
CA ARG A 252 18.52 22.53 -13.86
C ARG A 252 18.12 23.60 -12.84
N ARG A 253 17.74 23.22 -11.61
CA ARG A 253 17.47 24.18 -10.53
C ARG A 253 18.76 24.82 -10.01
N LEU A 254 19.80 24.02 -9.78
CA LEU A 254 21.13 24.51 -9.40
C LEU A 254 21.73 25.44 -10.47
N ASP A 255 21.54 25.13 -11.75
CA ASP A 255 22.00 25.99 -12.86
C ASP A 255 21.23 27.31 -12.97
N ARG A 256 20.02 27.38 -12.41
CA ARG A 256 19.13 28.56 -12.48
C ARG A 256 19.26 29.46 -11.26
N ASP A 257 19.58 28.89 -10.11
CA ASP A 257 19.82 29.60 -8.85
C ASP A 257 21.30 30.03 -8.70
N GLY A 258 22.15 29.66 -9.67
CA GLY A 258 23.56 30.09 -9.81
C GLY A 258 23.80 31.18 -10.85
N LYS A 259 22.77 31.97 -11.20
CA LYS A 259 22.88 33.23 -11.94
C LYS A 259 22.49 34.41 -11.08
#